data_AF-A0A2S8FLD9-F1
#
_entry.id   AF-A0A2S8FLD9-F1
#
_cell.length_a   1.000
_cell.length_b   1.000
_cell.length_c   1.000
_cell.angle_alpha   90.00
_cell.angle_beta   90.00
_cell.angle_gamma   90.00
#
_symmetry.space_group_name_H-M   'P 1'
#
loop_
_entity.id
_entity.type
_entity.pdbx_description
1 polymer ?
#
loop_
_entity_poly.entity_id
_entity_poly.type
_entity_poly.pdbx_seq_one_letter_code
_entity_poly.pdbx_strand_id
1 'polypeptide(L)'
;MVGLKANRGLNEKTLWERRELLRSQANVHFIEPEQFCSLAVSCRRITRADESAAGLKGLYSEVEDAFYYVEEEQLDRYREGLCAPATSLELV
;
A
#
# COMPACT_ATOMS: atom_id res chain seq x y z
N MET A 1 9.33 -2.19 -15.33
CA MET A 1 8.26 -3.19 -15.61
C MET A 1 8.63 -4.57 -15.02
N VAL A 2 8.81 -4.66 -13.69
CA VAL A 2 9.40 -5.85 -13.01
C VAL A 2 8.33 -6.70 -12.31
N GLY A 3 7.24 -6.11 -11.83
CA GLY A 3 6.16 -6.81 -11.09
C GLY A 3 5.33 -7.80 -11.93
N LEU A 4 5.34 -7.70 -13.27
CA LEU A 4 4.58 -8.61 -14.14
C LEU A 4 5.26 -9.97 -14.34
N LYS A 5 6.58 -10.09 -14.17
CA LYS A 5 7.29 -11.37 -14.33
C LYS A 5 7.13 -12.30 -13.13
N ALA A 6 6.89 -11.77 -11.92
CA ALA A 6 6.67 -12.57 -10.72
C ALA A 6 5.31 -13.30 -10.68
N ASN A 7 4.36 -12.91 -11.55
CA ASN A 7 2.98 -13.42 -11.54
C ASN A 7 2.74 -14.64 -12.45
N ARG A 8 3.72 -15.07 -13.26
CA ARG A 8 3.57 -16.28 -14.09
C ARG A 8 3.57 -17.52 -13.18
N GLY A 9 2.43 -18.20 -13.08
CA GLY A 9 2.28 -19.46 -12.32
C GLY A 9 1.70 -19.32 -10.92
N LEU A 10 1.25 -18.12 -10.52
CA LEU A 10 0.59 -17.91 -9.24
C LEU A 10 -0.92 -18.15 -9.29
N ASN A 11 -1.54 -18.20 -10.47
CA ASN A 11 -3.01 -18.24 -10.63
C ASN A 11 -3.70 -19.43 -9.95
N GLU A 12 -3.01 -20.54 -9.75
CA GLU A 12 -3.55 -21.75 -9.11
C GLU A 12 -3.28 -21.81 -7.58
N LYS A 13 -2.51 -20.86 -7.04
CA LYS A 13 -2.14 -20.79 -5.63
C LYS A 13 -3.11 -19.92 -4.83
N THR A 14 -3.31 -20.27 -3.57
CA THR A 14 -4.07 -19.46 -2.60
C THR A 14 -3.39 -18.11 -2.37
N LEU A 15 -4.15 -17.10 -1.90
CA LEU A 15 -3.60 -15.77 -1.62
C LEU A 15 -2.45 -15.82 -0.60
N TRP A 16 -2.55 -16.72 0.39
CA TRP A 16 -1.51 -16.94 1.39
C TRP A 16 -0.22 -17.49 0.76
N GLU A 17 -0.31 -18.52 -0.08
CA GLU A 17 0.87 -19.08 -0.77
C GLU A 17 1.53 -18.07 -1.71
N ARG A 18 0.74 -17.25 -2.41
CA ARG A 18 1.26 -16.17 -3.26
C ARG A 18 2.03 -15.15 -2.43
N ARG A 19 1.48 -14.75 -1.27
CA ARG A 19 2.11 -13.81 -0.35
C ARG A 19 3.47 -14.34 0.13
N GLU A 20 3.54 -15.60 0.56
CA GLU A 20 4.80 -16.19 1.03
C GLU A 20 5.84 -16.32 -0.09
N LEU A 21 5.42 -16.67 -1.31
CA LEU A 21 6.32 -16.74 -2.47
C LEU A 21 6.83 -15.36 -2.89
N LEU A 22 6.02 -14.31 -2.77
CA LEU A 22 6.47 -12.96 -3.06
C LEU A 22 7.44 -12.47 -1.98
N ARG A 23 7.19 -12.79 -0.71
CA ARG A 23 8.09 -12.45 0.41
C ARG A 23 9.46 -13.13 0.30
N SER A 24 9.56 -14.29 -0.34
CA SER A 24 10.84 -14.99 -0.53
C SER A 24 11.69 -14.45 -1.71
N GLN A 25 11.16 -13.53 -2.50
CA GLN A 25 11.89 -12.92 -3.62
C GLN A 25 12.77 -11.76 -3.13
N ALA A 26 14.07 -11.82 -3.41
CA ALA A 26 15.04 -10.81 -3.00
C ALA A 26 14.77 -9.40 -3.59
N ASN A 27 13.97 -9.31 -4.65
CA ASN A 27 13.58 -8.06 -5.32
C ASN A 27 12.18 -7.57 -4.94
N VAL A 28 11.56 -8.14 -3.90
CA VAL A 28 10.25 -7.74 -3.40
C VAL A 28 10.42 -7.18 -2.00
N HIS A 29 10.04 -5.93 -1.83
CA HIS A 29 9.97 -5.28 -0.52
C HIS A 29 8.53 -5.39 0.00
N PHE A 30 8.35 -6.12 1.09
CA PHE A 30 7.09 -6.14 1.82
C PHE A 30 7.09 -5.00 2.84
N ILE A 31 5.95 -4.37 3.04
CA ILE A 31 5.73 -3.39 4.08
C ILE A 31 4.57 -3.89 4.94
N GLU A 32 4.75 -3.87 6.25
CA GLU A 32 3.67 -4.26 7.16
C GLU A 32 2.55 -3.20 7.16
N PRO A 33 1.29 -3.57 7.45
CA PRO A 33 0.15 -2.64 7.36
C PRO A 33 0.35 -1.33 8.13
N GLU A 34 0.93 -1.39 9.32
CA GLU A 34 1.17 -0.22 10.16
C GLU A 34 2.21 0.72 9.53
N GLN A 35 3.24 0.14 8.91
CA GLN A 35 4.26 0.88 8.16
C GLN A 35 3.70 1.48 6.87
N PHE A 36 2.77 0.78 6.22
CA PHE A 36 2.06 1.30 5.05
C PHE A 36 1.25 2.54 5.42
N CYS A 37 0.49 2.46 6.52
CA CYS A 37 -0.28 3.58 7.03
C CYS A 37 0.60 4.79 7.35
N SER A 38 1.74 4.58 8.04
CA SER A 38 2.64 5.69 8.37
C SER A 38 3.37 6.28 7.16
N LEU A 39 3.65 5.46 6.15
CA LEU A 39 4.41 5.86 4.96
C LEU A 39 3.54 6.61 3.94
N ALA A 40 2.35 6.09 3.65
CA ALA A 40 1.62 6.43 2.43
C ALA A 40 0.15 6.77 2.65
N VAL A 41 -0.37 6.72 3.88
CA VAL A 41 -1.76 7.11 4.16
C VAL A 41 -1.76 8.49 4.79
N SER A 42 -2.36 9.45 4.09
CA SER A 42 -2.52 10.81 4.57
C SER A 42 -3.65 10.88 5.59
N CYS A 43 -3.52 11.75 6.61
CA CYS A 43 -4.62 12.07 7.52
C CYS A 43 -5.78 12.82 6.82
N ARG A 44 -5.63 13.17 5.54
CA ARG A 44 -6.66 13.81 4.74
C ARG A 44 -7.77 12.80 4.38
N ARG A 45 -9.00 13.15 4.74
CA ARG A 45 -10.22 12.39 4.39
C ARG A 45 -10.67 12.71 2.97
N ILE A 46 -11.16 11.71 2.26
CA ILE A 46 -11.80 11.86 0.94
C ILE A 46 -13.25 12.29 1.16
N THR A 47 -13.63 13.48 0.66
CA THR A 47 -15.01 13.97 0.69
C THR A 47 -15.67 13.79 -0.69
N ARG A 48 -16.94 13.38 -0.73
CA ARG A 48 -17.74 13.02 -1.93
C ARG A 48 -17.71 14.01 -3.11
N ALA A 49 -17.22 15.24 -2.96
CA ALA A 49 -17.15 16.21 -4.06
C ALA A 49 -16.03 15.91 -5.10
N ASP A 50 -15.10 15.00 -4.80
CA ASP A 50 -13.99 14.63 -5.71
C ASP A 50 -14.30 13.37 -6.56
N GLU A 51 -15.57 12.96 -6.62
CA GLU A 51 -16.05 11.66 -7.13
C GLU A 51 -15.72 11.36 -8.61
N SER A 52 -15.37 12.34 -9.44
CA SER A 52 -14.98 12.05 -10.84
C SER A 52 -13.54 11.52 -10.99
N ALA A 53 -12.71 11.64 -9.96
CA ALA A 53 -11.36 11.06 -9.89
C ALA A 53 -11.26 9.87 -8.91
N ALA A 54 -12.35 9.55 -8.19
CA ALA A 54 -12.41 8.52 -7.14
C ALA A 54 -12.34 7.06 -7.66
N GLY A 55 -11.96 6.86 -8.93
CA GLY A 55 -11.59 5.55 -9.45
C GLY A 55 -10.24 5.04 -8.94
N LEU A 56 -9.46 5.83 -8.19
CA LEU A 56 -8.13 5.44 -7.70
C LEU A 56 -7.92 5.74 -6.21
N LYS A 57 -7.70 4.65 -5.44
CA LYS A 57 -6.71 4.56 -4.34
C LYS A 57 -6.98 5.36 -3.05
N GLY A 58 -8.09 5.07 -2.37
CA GLY A 58 -8.26 5.40 -0.95
C GLY A 58 -8.12 4.16 -0.05
N LEU A 59 -7.64 4.34 1.19
CA LEU A 59 -7.70 3.32 2.24
C LEU A 59 -8.97 3.55 3.08
N TYR A 60 -9.79 2.51 3.24
CA TYR A 60 -11.00 2.57 4.07
C TYR A 60 -10.66 2.27 5.54
N SER A 61 -11.22 3.07 6.45
CA SER A 61 -11.20 2.84 7.90
C SER A 61 -12.59 2.44 8.37
N GLU A 62 -12.73 1.22 8.88
CA GLU A 62 -13.98 0.71 9.46
C GLU A 62 -14.37 1.44 10.76
N VAL A 63 -13.38 1.89 11.54
CA VAL A 63 -13.61 2.55 12.84
C VAL A 63 -14.27 3.92 12.64
N GLU A 64 -13.85 4.64 11.60
CA GLU A 64 -14.31 6.01 11.34
C GLU A 64 -15.31 6.11 10.20
N ASP A 65 -15.64 4.97 9.57
CA ASP A 65 -16.46 4.84 8.37
C ASP A 65 -16.07 5.87 7.28
N ALA A 66 -14.77 5.95 7.01
CA ALA A 66 -14.18 6.99 6.16
C ALA A 66 -13.08 6.45 5.24
N PHE A 67 -12.88 7.13 4.12
CA PHE A 67 -11.77 6.87 3.22
C PHE A 67 -10.67 7.93 3.39
N TYR A 68 -9.43 7.45 3.36
CA TYR A 68 -8.20 8.24 3.47
C TYR A 68 -7.40 8.20 2.18
N TYR A 69 -6.71 9.29 1.85
CA TYR A 69 -5.87 9.35 0.65
C TYR A 69 -4.64 8.45 0.79
N VAL A 70 -4.36 7.66 -0.25
CA VAL A 70 -3.09 6.97 -0.41
C VAL A 70 -2.18 7.80 -1.31
N GLU A 71 -1.08 8.30 -0.76
CA GLU A 71 -0.10 9.15 -1.44
C GLU A 71 0.83 8.28 -2.31
N GLU A 72 0.48 8.13 -3.59
CA GLU A 72 1.25 7.31 -4.54
C GLU A 72 2.71 7.74 -4.67
N GLU A 73 2.98 9.05 -4.63
CA GLU A 73 4.34 9.58 -4.72
C GLU A 73 5.23 9.06 -3.59
N GLN A 74 4.68 8.84 -2.39
CA GLN A 74 5.43 8.28 -1.26
C GLN A 74 5.75 6.79 -1.48
N LEU A 75 4.82 6.04 -2.08
CA LEU A 75 5.05 4.65 -2.46
C LEU A 75 6.13 4.53 -3.56
N ASP A 76 6.13 5.44 -4.53
CA ASP A 76 7.16 5.50 -5.56
C ASP A 76 8.53 5.83 -4.97
N ARG A 77 8.61 6.81 -4.05
CA ARG A 77 9.85 7.13 -3.32
C ARG A 77 10.35 5.96 -2.47
N TYR A 78 9.46 5.24 -1.80
CA TYR A 78 9.81 4.03 -1.05
C TYR A 78 10.38 2.94 -1.97
N ARG A 79 9.75 2.72 -3.13
CA ARG A 79 10.24 1.76 -4.14
C ARG A 79 11.63 2.11 -4.66
N GLU A 80 11.95 3.40 -4.73
CA GLU A 80 13.26 3.91 -5.14
C GLU A 80 14.30 3.96 -4.00
N GLY A 81 13.90 3.59 -2.77
CA GLY A 81 14.76 3.64 -1.59
C GLY A 81 15.04 5.06 -1.08
N LEU A 82 14.23 6.04 -1.50
CA LEU A 82 14.38 7.45 -1.15
C LEU A 82 13.61 7.83 0.13
N CYS A 83 12.72 6.96 0.59
CA CYS A 83 11.93 7.15 1.80
C CYS A 83 11.87 5.83 2.60
N ALA A 84 11.83 5.92 3.92
CA ALA A 84 11.65 4.79 4.82
C ALA A 84 10.39 5.02 5.67
N PRO A 85 9.63 3.96 6.00
CA PRO A 85 8.46 4.09 6.86
C PRO A 85 8.89 4.60 8.25
N ALA A 86 8.12 5.51 8.82
CA ALA A 86 8.33 5.90 10.21
C ALA A 86 8.02 4.71 11.12
N THR A 87 8.97 4.32 11.96
CA THR A 87 8.85 3.18 12.91
C THR A 87 7.95 3.48 14.10
N SER A 88 7.45 4.71 14.22
CA SER A 88 6.70 5.18 15.37
C SER A 88 5.50 5.99 14.90
N LEU A 89 4.35 5.33 14.76
CA LEU A 89 3.06 6.02 14.82
C LEU A 89 2.83 6.39 16.30
N GLU A 90 3.30 7.56 16.71
CA GLU A 90 2.75 8.18 17.92
C GLU A 90 1.33 8.62 17.59
N LEU A 91 0.35 7.88 18.11
CA LEU A 91 -1.05 8.30 18.15
C LEU A 91 -1.13 9.59 18.96
N VAL A 92 -1.41 10.72 18.29
CA VAL A 92 -1.78 11.99 18.92
C VAL A 92 -3.28 12.07 19.07
#